data_AF-A0A818VM20-F1
#
_entry.id   AF-A0A818VM20-F1
#
_cell.length_a   1.000
_cell.length_b   1.000
_cell.length_c   1.000
_cell.angle_alpha   90.00
_cell.angle_beta   90.00
_cell.angle_gamma   90.00
#
_symmetry.space_group_name_H-M   'P 1'
#
loop_
_entity.id
_entity.type
_entity.pdbx_description
1 polymer ?
#
loop_
_entity_poly.entity_id
_entity_poly.type
_entity_poly.pdbx_seq_one_letter_code
_entity_poly.pdbx_strand_id
1 'polypeptide(L)'
;MSPPLPPPIKRGRSSLQLLQVKSNEKNSTITARTASSPAPSSSVRFDKFDHWPTPTSKGRCRIRGCTGYTRISCSKCELRLCLNNKNNCYTDYHS
;
A
#
# COMPACT_ATOMS: atom_id res chain seq x y z
N MET A 1 52.28 5.40 -0.12
CA MET A 1 51.29 4.68 0.72
C MET A 1 50.03 5.55 0.75
N SER A 2 48.97 5.13 0.06
CA SER A 2 47.73 5.92 -0.03
C SER A 2 46.90 5.77 1.26
N PRO A 3 46.31 6.85 1.79
CA PRO A 3 45.51 6.77 3.01
C PRO A 3 44.17 6.04 2.75
N PRO A 4 43.62 5.34 3.76
CA PRO A 4 42.37 4.60 3.63
C PRO A 4 41.16 5.54 3.50
N LEU A 5 40.21 5.16 2.65
CA LEU A 5 38.95 5.88 2.43
C LEU A 5 38.08 5.88 3.71
N PRO A 6 37.37 6.98 4.01
CA PRO A 6 36.49 7.05 5.16
C PRO A 6 35.26 6.13 4.98
N PRO A 7 34.70 5.57 6.07
CA PRO A 7 33.54 4.69 6.02
C PRO A 7 32.27 5.45 5.59
N PRO A 8 31.30 4.77 4.96
CA PRO A 8 30.06 5.40 4.51
C PRO A 8 29.24 5.90 5.70
N ILE A 9 28.96 7.20 5.71
CA ILE A 9 28.08 7.85 6.69
C ILE A 9 26.67 7.26 6.52
N LYS A 10 26.23 6.43 7.47
CA LYS A 10 24.83 6.01 7.58
C LYS A 10 24.00 7.24 7.95
N ARG A 11 23.29 7.82 6.98
CA ARG A 11 22.30 8.88 7.22
C ARG A 11 21.14 8.32 8.06
N GLY A 12 21.30 8.31 9.38
CA GLY A 12 20.17 8.25 10.30
C GLY A 12 19.44 9.60 10.27
N ARG A 13 18.11 9.57 10.22
CA ARG A 13 17.28 10.78 10.29
C ARG A 13 17.41 11.37 11.70
N SER A 14 18.09 12.50 11.83
CA SER A 14 18.37 13.11 13.13
C SER A 14 17.07 13.48 13.87
N SER A 15 16.98 12.99 15.10
CA SER A 15 15.93 13.29 16.08
C SER A 15 16.32 14.58 16.79
N LEU A 16 15.64 15.70 16.54
CA LEU A 16 15.49 16.81 17.49
C LEU A 16 14.60 17.91 16.87
N GLN A 17 13.30 17.87 17.17
CA GLN A 17 12.48 19.05 17.46
C GLN A 17 11.09 18.55 17.90
N LEU A 18 11.03 18.16 19.17
CA LEU A 18 9.79 17.95 19.88
C LEU A 18 9.45 19.28 20.59
N LEU A 19 8.18 19.68 20.51
CA LEU A 19 7.45 20.57 21.44
C LEU A 19 7.56 22.10 21.20
N GLN A 20 6.52 22.95 21.16
CA GLN A 20 5.04 22.92 21.30
C GLN A 20 4.49 24.14 20.49
N VAL A 21 3.21 24.31 20.11
CA VAL A 21 2.09 24.76 20.96
C VAL A 21 0.80 24.91 20.09
N LYS A 22 -0.28 24.27 20.57
CA LYS A 22 -1.75 24.57 20.51
C LYS A 22 -2.57 24.59 19.21
N SER A 23 -3.69 23.85 19.33
CA SER A 23 -5.06 24.11 18.85
C SER A 23 -5.32 24.16 17.34
N ASN A 24 -5.66 23.01 16.75
CA ASN A 24 -7.03 22.67 16.36
C ASN A 24 -7.02 21.20 15.92
N GLU A 25 -7.95 20.37 16.41
CA GLU A 25 -7.88 18.90 16.35
C GLU A 25 -8.19 18.34 14.94
N LYS A 26 -7.34 18.67 13.98
CA LYS A 26 -7.25 18.05 12.67
C LYS A 26 -5.77 17.90 12.35
N ASN A 27 -5.37 16.67 12.00
CA ASN A 27 -4.14 16.29 11.30
C ASN A 27 -3.14 15.42 12.09
N SER A 28 -3.34 14.11 11.93
CA SER A 28 -2.34 13.04 11.88
C SER A 28 -0.89 13.50 11.79
N THR A 29 -0.16 13.38 12.89
CA THR A 29 1.32 13.43 12.86
C THR A 29 1.92 12.43 13.85
N ILE A 30 1.71 11.15 13.57
CA ILE A 30 2.68 10.09 13.90
C ILE A 30 2.93 9.34 12.59
N THR A 31 4.16 9.39 12.07
CA THR A 31 4.59 8.54 10.95
C THR A 31 4.79 7.10 11.45
N ALA A 32 3.71 6.52 11.98
CA ALA A 32 3.53 5.08 11.95
C ALA A 32 3.58 4.69 10.47
N ARG A 33 4.22 3.57 10.14
CA ARG A 33 3.95 2.92 8.85
C ARG A 33 2.44 2.82 8.78
N THR A 34 1.81 3.58 7.88
CA THR A 34 0.36 3.57 7.72
C THR A 34 -0.01 2.12 7.60
N ALA A 35 -0.69 1.60 8.63
CA ALA A 35 -1.11 0.21 8.65
C ALA A 35 -1.81 0.00 7.32
N SER A 36 -1.33 -0.97 6.54
CA SER A 36 -1.89 -1.19 5.20
C SER A 36 -3.39 -1.31 5.40
N SER A 37 -4.18 -0.44 4.76
CA SER A 37 -5.62 -0.32 5.05
C SER A 37 -6.20 -1.72 5.20
N PRO A 38 -6.94 -1.97 6.30
CA PRO A 38 -7.44 -3.30 6.61
C PRO A 38 -8.12 -3.85 5.37
N ALA A 39 -7.83 -5.11 5.04
CA ALA A 39 -8.51 -5.76 3.93
C ALA A 39 -10.03 -5.66 4.16
N PRO A 40 -10.84 -5.52 3.09
CA PRO A 40 -12.29 -5.49 3.22
C PRO A 40 -12.79 -6.73 3.97
N SER A 41 -13.92 -6.60 4.65
CA SER A 41 -14.53 -7.71 5.38
C SER A 41 -14.80 -8.89 4.44
N SER A 42 -14.73 -10.12 4.98
CA SER A 42 -14.98 -11.34 4.20
C SER A 42 -16.36 -11.33 3.53
N SER A 43 -17.36 -10.76 4.20
CA SER A 43 -18.71 -10.58 3.64
C SER A 43 -18.68 -9.79 2.33
N VAL A 44 -17.99 -8.64 2.30
CA VAL A 44 -17.85 -7.82 1.08
C VAL A 44 -17.04 -8.53 0.01
N ARG A 45 -16.03 -9.31 0.40
CA ARG A 45 -15.15 -10.00 -0.56
C ARG A 45 -15.90 -11.06 -1.38
N PHE A 46 -16.80 -11.81 -0.76
CA PHE A 46 -17.48 -12.97 -1.39
C PHE A 46 -18.91 -12.69 -1.85
N ASP A 47 -19.36 -11.43 -1.75
CA ASP A 47 -20.71 -11.00 -2.13
C ASP A 47 -20.96 -11.09 -3.65
N LYS A 48 -19.90 -11.09 -4.48
CA LYS A 48 -19.97 -11.17 -5.96
C LYS A 48 -20.77 -10.06 -6.66
N PHE A 49 -21.36 -9.12 -5.92
CA PHE A 49 -22.07 -7.94 -6.43
C PHE A 49 -21.24 -6.66 -6.30
N ASP A 50 -21.37 -5.76 -7.29
CA ASP A 50 -20.77 -4.42 -7.33
C ASP A 50 -19.23 -4.36 -7.27
N HIS A 51 -18.55 -5.39 -7.77
CA HIS A 51 -17.09 -5.40 -7.93
C HIS A 51 -16.70 -5.00 -9.36
N TRP A 52 -16.74 -3.70 -9.67
CA TRP A 52 -16.30 -3.22 -10.98
C TRP A 52 -14.79 -2.93 -11.00
N PRO A 53 -14.09 -3.25 -12.09
CA PRO A 53 -12.70 -2.86 -12.27
C PRO A 53 -12.61 -1.37 -12.61
N THR A 54 -11.92 -0.61 -11.77
CA THR A 54 -11.66 0.83 -11.96
C THR A 54 -10.18 1.06 -12.28
N PRO A 55 -9.86 1.96 -13.23
CA PRO A 55 -8.48 2.32 -13.52
C PRO A 55 -7.85 3.07 -12.33
N THR A 56 -6.61 2.74 -12.01
CA THR A 56 -5.85 3.35 -10.90
C THR A 56 -4.37 3.45 -11.26
N SER A 57 -3.59 4.10 -10.39
CA SER A 57 -2.14 4.18 -10.54
C SER A 57 -1.49 2.79 -10.49
N LYS A 58 -0.36 2.64 -11.19
CA LYS A 58 0.40 1.38 -11.22
C LYS A 58 0.78 0.97 -9.80
N GLY A 59 0.33 -0.20 -9.37
CA GLY A 59 0.64 -0.77 -8.05
C GLY A 59 0.81 -2.28 -8.10
N ARG A 60 1.19 -2.88 -6.97
CA ARG A 60 1.32 -4.34 -6.84
C ARG A 60 -0.04 -4.99 -6.61
N CYS A 61 -0.21 -6.20 -7.14
CA CYS A 61 -1.33 -7.05 -6.82
C CYS A 61 -1.31 -7.40 -5.32
N ARG A 62 -2.49 -7.45 -4.69
CA ARG A 62 -2.62 -7.72 -3.25
C ARG A 62 -3.08 -9.14 -2.93
N ILE A 63 -3.31 -9.97 -3.95
CA ILE A 63 -3.57 -11.41 -3.76
C ILE A 63 -2.28 -12.11 -3.30
N ARG A 64 -2.43 -13.16 -2.48
CA ARG A 64 -1.29 -13.95 -2.01
C ARG A 64 -0.71 -14.75 -3.18
N GLY A 65 0.62 -14.76 -3.31
CA GLY A 65 1.33 -15.49 -4.36
C GLY A 65 1.47 -14.77 -5.70
N CYS A 66 0.89 -13.58 -5.88
CA CYS A 66 1.08 -12.78 -7.09
C CYS A 66 2.11 -11.67 -6.85
N THR A 67 3.12 -11.60 -7.71
CA THR A 67 4.14 -10.53 -7.72
C THR A 67 3.91 -9.51 -8.84
N GLY A 68 2.79 -9.64 -9.56
CA GLY A 68 2.45 -8.79 -10.70
C GLY A 68 2.12 -7.35 -10.33
N TYR A 69 2.29 -6.47 -11.31
CA TYR A 69 1.80 -5.09 -11.25
C TYR A 69 0.48 -4.97 -12.00
N THR A 70 -0.41 -4.13 -11.47
CA THR A 70 -1.72 -3.84 -12.05
C THR A 70 -1.99 -2.34 -12.05
N ARG A 71 -2.82 -1.90 -12.99
CA ARG A 71 -3.37 -0.53 -13.06
C ARG A 71 -4.87 -0.52 -12.85
N ILE A 72 -5.43 -1.62 -12.32
CA ILE A 72 -6.83 -1.71 -11.99
C ILE A 72 -7.02 -2.00 -10.50
N SER A 73 -8.12 -1.52 -9.97
CA SER A 73 -8.60 -1.79 -8.62
C SER A 73 -10.06 -2.19 -8.65
N CYS A 74 -10.55 -2.86 -7.60
CA CYS A 74 -11.97 -3.05 -7.40
C CYS A 74 -12.59 -1.78 -6.80
N SER A 75 -13.73 -1.32 -7.31
CA SER A 75 -14.49 -0.17 -6.79
C SER A 75 -14.92 -0.34 -5.33
N LYS A 76 -15.36 -1.54 -4.95
CA LYS A 76 -15.93 -1.86 -3.64
C LYS A 76 -14.88 -2.30 -2.62
N CYS A 77 -13.91 -3.10 -3.05
CA CYS A 77 -12.84 -3.61 -2.18
C CYS A 77 -11.62 -2.69 -2.08
N GLU A 78 -11.54 -1.66 -2.94
CA GLU A 78 -10.39 -0.75 -3.09
C GLU A 78 -9.05 -1.48 -3.24
N LEU A 79 -9.11 -2.70 -3.78
CA LEU A 79 -7.99 -3.61 -3.85
C LEU A 79 -7.44 -3.69 -5.27
N ARG A 80 -6.12 -3.59 -5.37
CA ARG A 80 -5.40 -3.78 -6.63
C ARG A 80 -5.28 -5.26 -6.95
N LEU A 81 -5.94 -5.69 -8.01
CA LEU A 81 -5.98 -7.08 -8.47
C LEU A 81 -5.54 -7.15 -9.94
N CYS A 82 -4.94 -8.25 -10.36
CA CYS A 82 -4.57 -8.44 -11.76
C CYS A 82 -5.79 -8.88 -12.58
N LEU A 83 -5.95 -8.28 -13.76
CA LEU A 83 -6.92 -8.70 -14.77
C LEU A 83 -6.20 -8.74 -16.11
N ASN A 84 -5.47 -9.83 -16.32
CA ASN A 84 -4.69 -10.08 -17.53
C ASN A 84 -5.09 -11.44 -18.10
N ASN A 85 -4.83 -11.68 -19.40
CA ASN A 85 -5.11 -12.96 -20.05
C ASN A 85 -4.38 -14.16 -19.40
N LYS A 86 -3.24 -13.90 -18.72
CA LYS A 86 -2.44 -14.95 -18.06
C LYS A 86 -2.90 -15.23 -16.62
N ASN A 87 -3.22 -14.16 -15.87
CA ASN A 87 -3.55 -14.24 -14.45
C ASN A 87 -4.78 -13.38 -14.18
N ASN A 88 -5.86 -14.02 -13.72
CA ASN A 88 -7.11 -13.35 -13.35
C ASN A 88 -7.30 -13.35 -11.83
N CYS A 89 -6.43 -12.63 -11.12
CA CYS A 89 -6.53 -12.50 -9.68
C CYS A 89 -7.80 -11.75 -9.24
N TYR A 90 -8.48 -11.06 -10.16
CA TYR A 90 -9.76 -10.42 -9.90
C TYR A 90 -10.84 -11.45 -9.58
N THR A 91 -10.98 -12.49 -10.39
CA THR A 91 -11.95 -13.56 -10.14
C THR A 91 -11.59 -14.37 -8.91
N ASP A 92 -10.31 -14.77 -8.78
CA ASP A 92 -9.84 -15.61 -7.65
C ASP A 92 -10.03 -14.95 -6.28
N TYR A 93 -10.04 -13.61 -6.24
CA TYR A 93 -10.26 -12.88 -5.01
C TYR A 93 -11.74 -12.83 -4.61
N HIS A 94 -12.66 -12.74 -5.58
CA HIS A 94 -14.11 -12.58 -5.33
C HIS A 94 -14.92 -13.88 -5.43
N SER A 95 -14.29 -14.98 -5.86
CA SER A 95 -14.89 -16.32 -6.00
C SER A 95 -15.15 -17.01 -4.68
#